data_AF-A0A9E2R6P8-F1
#
_entry.id   AF-A0A9E2R6P8-F1
#
_cell.length_a   1.000
_cell.length_b   1.000
_cell.length_c   1.000
_cell.angle_alpha   90.00
_cell.angle_beta   90.00
_cell.angle_gamma   90.00
#
_symmetry.space_group_name_H-M   'P 1'
#
loop_
_entity.id
_entity.type
_entity.pdbx_description
1 polymer ?
#
loop_
_entity_poly.entity_id
_entity_poly.type
_entity_poly.pdbx_seq_one_letter_code
_entity_poly.pdbx_strand_id
1 'polypeptide(L)'
;MNTRRSRPLAAGFTLLELTISAALMAVILVCAYLCLRAGVASQKLVDTRAEALQTARVALALISADLRSACPLSTKFEFLGMHRQLGDVQADNLDFATHHYAPQRPRQADYCEVSYFCESDRDPTQFTLWRRRNPTIAPDPLSGGSREEIARGVRGLRFQYYDGYDWYDDWGDVTGRRKERDSTLEPANLTGMPEAVRVTLWLDPNPPPAGAGHPARDTNEPPLVFQTVVRLNLADRPPPPSAGGATTNALPATSQPVSGPTAGSGS
;
A
#
# COMPACT_ATOMS: atom_id res chain seq x y z
N MET A 1 -55.37 -23.09 -74.22
CA MET A 1 -55.30 -22.33 -72.96
C MET A 1 -53.87 -21.84 -72.79
N ASN A 2 -53.56 -20.61 -73.24
CA ASN A 2 -52.18 -20.09 -73.29
C ASN A 2 -51.88 -19.25 -72.04
N THR A 3 -51.10 -19.80 -71.12
CA THR A 3 -50.55 -19.08 -69.97
C THR A 3 -49.40 -18.18 -70.43
N ARG A 4 -49.63 -16.87 -70.52
CA ARG A 4 -48.56 -15.87 -70.67
C ARG A 4 -47.73 -15.84 -69.39
N ARG A 5 -46.48 -16.31 -69.46
CA ARG A 5 -45.47 -16.04 -68.42
C ARG A 5 -44.98 -14.61 -68.59
N SER A 6 -45.36 -13.73 -67.67
CA SER A 6 -44.77 -12.41 -67.49
C SER A 6 -43.32 -12.59 -67.05
N ARG A 7 -42.34 -12.22 -67.89
CA ARG A 7 -40.95 -12.09 -67.44
C ARG A 7 -40.84 -10.84 -66.58
N PRO A 8 -40.26 -10.89 -65.37
CA PRO A 8 -39.95 -9.67 -64.65
C PRO A 8 -38.91 -8.90 -65.45
N LEU A 9 -39.18 -7.61 -65.68
CA LEU A 9 -38.20 -6.68 -66.22
C LEU A 9 -37.07 -6.56 -65.18
N ALA A 10 -35.87 -7.02 -65.53
CA ALA A 10 -34.70 -6.80 -64.71
C ALA A 10 -34.38 -5.29 -64.75
N ALA A 11 -34.78 -4.57 -63.71
CA ALA A 11 -34.40 -3.17 -63.53
C ALA A 11 -32.90 -3.13 -63.18
N GLY A 12 -32.09 -2.50 -64.04
CA GLY A 12 -30.70 -2.19 -63.73
C GLY A 12 -30.60 -1.07 -62.70
N PHE A 13 -29.58 -1.11 -61.85
CA PHE A 13 -29.30 -0.06 -60.87
C PHE A 13 -29.10 1.29 -61.58
N THR A 14 -29.70 2.35 -61.03
CA THR A 14 -29.49 3.70 -61.57
C THR A 14 -28.15 4.26 -61.11
N LEU A 15 -27.53 5.10 -61.93
CA LEU A 15 -26.28 5.78 -61.56
C LEU A 15 -26.45 6.62 -60.28
N LEU A 16 -27.65 7.16 -60.06
CA LEU A 16 -28.02 7.87 -58.83
C LEU A 16 -28.00 6.96 -57.59
N GLU A 17 -28.49 5.74 -57.72
CA GLU A 17 -28.54 4.78 -56.61
C GLU A 17 -27.13 4.31 -56.21
N LEU A 18 -26.25 4.12 -57.19
CA LEU A 18 -24.85 3.80 -56.95
C LEU A 18 -24.11 4.93 -56.21
N THR A 19 -24.34 6.19 -56.61
CA THR A 19 -23.68 7.34 -55.96
C THR A 19 -24.20 7.57 -54.55
N ILE A 20 -25.51 7.43 -54.31
CA ILE A 20 -26.08 7.51 -52.96
C ILE A 20 -25.56 6.37 -52.07
N SER A 21 -25.52 5.15 -52.60
CA SER A 21 -24.99 3.99 -51.85
C SER A 21 -23.52 4.18 -51.48
N ALA A 22 -22.70 4.68 -52.41
CA ALA A 22 -21.30 4.99 -52.15
C ALA A 22 -21.14 6.12 -51.11
N ALA A 23 -21.97 7.16 -51.17
CA ALA A 23 -21.96 8.25 -50.19
C ALA A 23 -22.35 7.76 -48.78
N LEU A 24 -23.38 6.93 -48.67
CA LEU A 24 -23.80 6.33 -47.40
C LEU A 24 -22.71 5.41 -46.83
N MET A 25 -22.09 4.59 -47.68
CA MET A 25 -20.99 3.71 -47.26
C MET A 25 -19.79 4.51 -46.76
N ALA A 26 -19.43 5.61 -47.43
CA ALA A 26 -18.36 6.50 -46.98
C ALA A 26 -18.66 7.10 -45.60
N VAL A 27 -19.89 7.58 -45.37
CA VAL A 27 -20.31 8.11 -44.06
C VAL A 27 -20.24 7.04 -42.97
N ILE A 28 -20.73 5.83 -43.25
CA ILE A 28 -20.68 4.70 -42.30
C ILE A 28 -19.23 4.36 -41.94
N LEU A 29 -18.32 4.29 -42.93
CA LEU A 29 -16.91 4.01 -42.69
C LEU A 29 -16.25 5.10 -41.84
N VAL A 30 -16.57 6.37 -42.08
CA VAL A 30 -16.07 7.48 -41.27
C VAL A 30 -16.56 7.37 -39.82
N CYS A 31 -17.86 7.12 -39.62
CA CYS A 31 -18.41 6.91 -38.27
C CYS A 31 -17.76 5.72 -37.55
N ALA A 32 -17.61 4.59 -38.24
CA ALA A 32 -16.97 3.39 -37.70
C ALA A 32 -15.50 3.66 -37.31
N TYR A 33 -14.76 4.38 -38.16
CA TYR A 33 -13.38 4.78 -37.89
C TYR A 33 -13.28 5.71 -36.67
N LEU A 34 -14.18 6.68 -36.54
CA LEU A 34 -14.23 7.58 -35.38
C LEU A 34 -14.52 6.81 -34.08
N CYS A 35 -15.47 5.87 -34.10
CA CYS A 35 -15.77 5.01 -32.95
C CYS A 35 -14.56 4.15 -32.55
N LEU A 36 -13.88 3.53 -33.53
CA LEU A 36 -12.69 2.73 -33.26
C LEU A 36 -11.56 3.59 -32.65
N ARG A 37 -11.32 4.77 -33.23
CA ARG A 37 -10.30 5.70 -32.73
C ARG A 37 -10.60 6.16 -31.30
N ALA A 38 -11.85 6.48 -31.00
CA ALA A 38 -12.28 6.84 -29.65
C ALA A 38 -12.10 5.67 -28.67
N GLY A 39 -12.41 4.45 -29.09
CA GLY A 39 -12.19 3.24 -28.30
C GLY A 39 -10.72 3.02 -27.94
N VAL A 40 -9.83 3.06 -28.94
CA VAL A 40 -8.38 2.88 -28.73
C VAL A 40 -7.79 3.99 -27.85
N ALA A 41 -8.23 5.24 -28.03
CA ALA A 41 -7.78 6.35 -27.18
C ALA A 41 -8.22 6.16 -25.71
N SER A 42 -9.46 5.71 -25.52
CA SER A 42 -10.00 5.43 -24.17
C SER A 42 -9.27 4.27 -23.50
N GLN A 43 -8.96 3.21 -24.25
CA GLN A 43 -8.19 2.07 -23.74
C GLN A 43 -6.84 2.51 -23.19
N LYS A 44 -6.07 3.30 -23.97
CA LYS A 44 -4.76 3.80 -23.53
C LYS A 44 -4.84 4.60 -22.23
N LEU A 45 -5.85 5.45 -22.08
CA LEU A 45 -6.05 6.23 -20.86
C LEU A 45 -6.38 5.34 -19.65
N VAL A 46 -7.17 4.29 -19.85
CA VAL A 46 -7.52 3.33 -18.80
C VAL A 46 -6.30 2.51 -18.39
N ASP A 47 -5.50 2.05 -19.35
CA ASP A 47 -4.30 1.24 -19.11
C ASP A 47 -3.30 1.98 -18.21
N THR A 48 -2.99 3.25 -18.50
CA THR A 48 -2.06 4.04 -17.69
C THR A 48 -2.56 4.25 -16.25
N ARG A 49 -3.87 4.50 -16.08
CA ARG A 49 -4.47 4.65 -14.74
C ARG A 49 -4.50 3.32 -13.98
N ALA A 50 -4.73 2.21 -14.68
CA ALA A 50 -4.69 0.87 -14.09
C ALA A 50 -3.28 0.53 -13.56
N GLU A 51 -2.22 0.92 -14.28
CA GLU A 51 -0.84 0.77 -13.82
C GLU A 51 -0.55 1.59 -12.55
N ALA A 52 -1.00 2.85 -12.48
CA ALA A 52 -0.87 3.68 -11.29
C ALA A 52 -1.62 3.08 -10.08
N LEU A 53 -2.83 2.57 -10.30
CA LEU A 53 -3.63 1.87 -9.28
C LEU A 53 -2.94 0.61 -8.77
N GLN A 54 -2.38 -0.21 -9.66
CA GLN A 54 -1.66 -1.42 -9.28
C GLN A 54 -0.39 -1.08 -8.49
N THR A 55 0.36 -0.06 -8.93
CA THR A 55 1.56 0.43 -8.26
C THR A 55 1.22 0.91 -6.84
N ALA A 56 0.19 1.74 -6.69
CA ALA A 56 -0.28 2.20 -5.38
C ALA A 56 -0.70 1.03 -4.48
N ARG A 57 -1.46 0.06 -5.02
CA ARG A 57 -1.91 -1.11 -4.26
C ARG A 57 -0.73 -1.92 -3.74
N VAL A 58 0.30 -2.15 -4.57
CA VAL A 58 1.49 -2.90 -4.15
C VAL A 58 2.30 -2.10 -3.13
N ALA A 59 2.54 -0.81 -3.36
CA ALA A 59 3.27 0.06 -2.44
C ALA A 59 2.59 0.13 -1.05
N LEU A 60 1.29 0.41 -1.02
CA LEU A 60 0.52 0.46 0.22
C LEU A 60 0.45 -0.90 0.91
N ALA A 61 0.36 -2.01 0.16
CA ALA A 61 0.38 -3.35 0.75
C ALA A 61 1.72 -3.66 1.42
N LEU A 62 2.85 -3.27 0.81
CA LEU A 62 4.18 -3.43 1.38
C LEU A 62 4.34 -2.60 2.66
N ILE A 63 4.00 -1.30 2.60
CA ILE A 63 4.04 -0.42 3.79
C ILE A 63 3.15 -0.98 4.90
N SER A 64 1.95 -1.43 4.56
CA SER A 64 1.02 -2.01 5.54
C SER A 64 1.52 -3.32 6.14
N ALA A 65 2.24 -4.14 5.37
CA ALA A 65 2.82 -5.38 5.88
C ALA A 65 3.95 -5.11 6.87
N ASP A 66 4.85 -4.17 6.53
CA ASP A 66 5.95 -3.76 7.40
C ASP A 66 5.40 -3.14 8.70
N LEU A 67 4.42 -2.24 8.60
CA LEU A 67 3.78 -1.57 9.75
C LEU A 67 3.01 -2.52 10.68
N ARG A 68 2.31 -3.54 10.14
CA ARG A 68 1.54 -4.48 10.99
C ARG A 68 2.43 -5.28 11.94
N SER A 69 3.69 -5.48 11.57
CA SER A 69 4.68 -6.17 12.39
C SER A 69 5.74 -5.22 12.96
N ALA A 70 5.41 -3.93 13.04
CA ALA A 70 6.30 -2.90 13.56
C ALA A 70 6.64 -3.15 15.04
N CYS A 71 7.92 -3.03 15.36
CA CYS A 71 8.47 -3.11 16.70
C CYS A 71 9.44 -1.93 16.94
N PRO A 72 9.79 -1.65 18.21
CA PRO A 72 10.75 -0.60 18.53
C PRO A 72 12.09 -0.78 17.84
N LEU A 73 12.60 0.29 17.22
CA LEU A 73 13.86 0.32 16.46
C LEU A 73 15.11 0.19 17.35
N SER A 74 15.08 0.67 18.58
CA SER A 74 16.16 0.56 19.56
C SER A 74 15.67 1.02 20.93
N THR A 75 16.50 0.90 21.95
CA THR A 75 16.23 1.46 23.28
C THR A 75 16.16 3.00 23.30
N LYS A 76 16.71 3.68 22.28
CA LYS A 76 16.75 5.15 22.20
C LYS A 76 15.69 5.72 21.25
N PHE A 77 15.41 5.00 20.17
CA PHE A 77 14.48 5.38 19.13
C PHE A 77 13.53 4.22 18.93
N GLU A 78 12.26 4.36 19.27
CA GLU A 78 11.29 3.27 19.10
C GLU A 78 10.66 3.33 17.71
N PHE A 79 10.16 4.50 17.34
CA PHE A 79 9.47 4.73 16.08
C PHE A 79 9.62 6.21 15.72
N LEU A 80 10.04 6.51 14.49
CA LEU A 80 10.34 7.88 14.08
C LEU A 80 9.56 8.23 12.82
N GLY A 81 8.66 9.19 12.97
CA GLY A 81 7.87 9.77 11.89
C GLY A 81 8.25 11.23 11.69
N MET A 82 8.79 11.57 10.54
CA MET A 82 9.22 12.92 10.22
C MET A 82 8.35 13.54 9.15
N HIS A 83 7.67 14.63 9.51
CA HIS A 83 7.06 15.48 8.50
C HIS A 83 8.15 16.22 7.71
N ARG A 84 8.19 16.01 6.39
CA ARG A 84 9.21 16.60 5.51
C ARG A 84 8.60 17.04 4.19
N GLN A 85 9.13 18.13 3.64
CA GLN A 85 8.80 18.62 2.31
C GLN A 85 10.06 18.68 1.44
N LEU A 86 9.96 18.24 0.19
CA LEU A 86 10.97 18.46 -0.86
C LEU A 86 10.37 19.41 -1.89
N GLY A 87 10.81 20.68 -1.88
CA GLY A 87 10.16 21.72 -2.68
C GLY A 87 8.74 21.96 -2.18
N ASP A 88 7.75 21.79 -3.05
CA ASP A 88 6.31 21.92 -2.73
C ASP A 88 5.64 20.54 -2.50
N VAL A 89 6.42 19.47 -2.45
CA VAL A 89 5.91 18.10 -2.36
C VAL A 89 6.09 17.54 -0.96
N GLN A 90 5.01 16.99 -0.39
CA GLN A 90 5.05 16.24 0.86
C GLN A 90 5.86 14.96 0.66
N ALA A 91 6.90 14.79 1.44
CA ALA A 91 7.89 13.74 1.25
C ALA A 91 8.35 13.22 2.61
N ASP A 92 7.37 12.84 3.42
CA ASP A 92 7.60 12.40 4.79
C ASP A 92 8.56 11.21 4.85
N ASN A 93 9.30 11.14 5.94
CA ASN A 93 10.21 10.06 6.26
C ASN A 93 9.63 9.24 7.41
N LEU A 94 9.74 7.91 7.32
CA LEU A 94 9.28 7.00 8.34
C LEU A 94 10.33 5.92 8.61
N ASP A 95 10.80 5.84 9.85
CA ASP A 95 11.85 4.94 10.31
C ASP A 95 11.36 4.13 11.51
N PHE A 96 11.41 2.80 11.40
CA PHE A 96 10.99 1.87 12.44
C PHE A 96 11.60 0.50 12.19
N ALA A 97 11.42 -0.45 13.12
CA ALA A 97 11.78 -1.83 12.87
C ALA A 97 10.57 -2.72 12.66
N THR A 98 10.76 -3.83 11.94
CA THR A 98 9.70 -4.80 11.69
C THR A 98 10.19 -6.23 11.80
N HIS A 99 9.31 -7.12 12.22
CA HIS A 99 9.49 -8.57 12.08
C HIS A 99 8.97 -9.11 10.74
N HIS A 100 8.47 -8.24 9.84
CA HIS A 100 8.11 -8.62 8.47
C HIS A 100 9.36 -8.77 7.59
N TYR A 101 10.23 -9.70 7.97
CA TYR A 101 11.45 -10.01 7.23
C TYR A 101 11.76 -11.50 7.29
N ALA A 102 12.15 -12.06 6.15
CA ALA A 102 12.58 -13.45 6.05
C ALA A 102 14.11 -13.48 5.79
N PRO A 103 14.92 -13.85 6.79
CA PRO A 103 16.38 -13.99 6.64
C PRO A 103 16.75 -14.89 5.46
N GLN A 104 17.60 -14.37 4.57
CA GLN A 104 18.12 -15.08 3.39
C GLN A 104 19.61 -15.42 3.51
N ARG A 105 20.33 -14.81 4.46
CA ARG A 105 21.78 -15.02 4.66
C ARG A 105 22.11 -15.29 6.13
N PRO A 106 23.22 -15.99 6.42
CA PRO A 106 23.73 -16.09 7.78
C PRO A 106 23.96 -14.70 8.40
N ARG A 107 23.73 -14.56 9.71
CA ARG A 107 23.84 -13.30 10.49
C ARG A 107 22.77 -12.24 10.20
N GLN A 108 21.66 -12.62 9.58
CA GLN A 108 20.47 -11.79 9.53
C GLN A 108 19.53 -12.17 10.67
N ALA A 109 18.97 -11.17 11.35
CA ALA A 109 17.96 -11.39 12.38
C ALA A 109 16.56 -11.47 11.75
N ASP A 110 15.60 -12.00 12.51
CA ASP A 110 14.15 -11.88 12.25
C ASP A 110 13.63 -10.44 12.47
N TYR A 111 14.53 -9.55 12.86
CA TYR A 111 14.36 -8.12 13.00
C TYR A 111 14.97 -7.39 11.81
N CYS A 112 14.25 -6.43 11.25
CA CYS A 112 14.74 -5.59 10.16
C CYS A 112 14.37 -4.12 10.38
N GLU A 113 15.37 -3.25 10.35
CA GLU A 113 15.19 -1.81 10.33
C GLU A 113 14.68 -1.40 8.95
N VAL A 114 13.61 -0.63 8.91
CA VAL A 114 12.94 -0.17 7.68
C VAL A 114 12.87 1.35 7.69
N SER A 115 13.24 1.94 6.55
CA SER A 115 13.04 3.37 6.30
C SER A 115 12.24 3.54 5.02
N TYR A 116 11.14 4.28 5.07
CA TYR A 116 10.44 4.78 3.89
C TYR A 116 10.72 6.26 3.70
N PHE A 117 11.09 6.62 2.48
CA PHE A 117 11.37 8.01 2.13
C PHE A 117 11.22 8.24 0.63
N CYS A 118 10.95 9.49 0.26
CA CYS A 118 10.98 9.93 -1.12
C CYS A 118 12.33 10.55 -1.46
N GLU A 119 12.83 10.25 -2.65
CA GLU A 119 14.02 10.86 -3.23
C GLU A 119 13.64 11.46 -4.59
N SER A 120 14.14 12.66 -4.89
CA SER A 120 13.90 13.31 -6.18
C SER A 120 14.55 12.50 -7.29
N ASP A 121 13.83 12.31 -8.39
CA ASP A 121 14.46 11.88 -9.63
C ASP A 121 15.24 13.07 -10.26
N ARG A 122 15.81 12.88 -11.45
CA ARG A 122 16.41 13.95 -12.27
C ARG A 122 15.46 15.12 -12.55
N ASP A 123 14.15 14.90 -12.43
CA ASP A 123 13.10 15.91 -12.54
C ASP A 123 12.66 16.38 -11.13
N PRO A 124 12.63 17.70 -10.85
CA PRO A 124 12.25 18.23 -9.54
C PRO A 124 10.78 17.97 -9.14
N THR A 125 9.93 17.56 -10.09
CA THR A 125 8.48 17.37 -9.85
C THR A 125 8.09 15.92 -9.58
N GLN A 126 9.03 14.97 -9.75
CA GLN A 126 8.76 13.55 -9.61
C GLN A 126 9.71 12.89 -8.64
N PHE A 127 9.13 12.13 -7.72
CA PHE A 127 9.85 11.44 -6.67
C PHE A 127 9.71 9.92 -6.85
N THR A 128 10.71 9.22 -6.34
CA THR A 128 10.67 7.77 -6.19
C THR A 128 10.53 7.44 -4.72
N LEU A 129 9.56 6.59 -4.39
CA LEU A 129 9.42 6.00 -3.06
C LEU A 129 10.44 4.88 -2.91
N TRP A 130 11.32 5.04 -1.94
CA TRP A 130 12.31 4.07 -1.56
C TRP A 130 11.97 3.42 -0.23
N ARG A 131 12.33 2.14 -0.12
CA ARG A 131 12.38 1.40 1.14
C ARG A 131 13.81 0.96 1.41
N ARG A 132 14.42 1.45 2.48
CA ARG A 132 15.67 0.91 3.02
C ARG A 132 15.35 -0.26 3.92
N ARG A 133 16.13 -1.34 3.84
CA ARG A 133 16.10 -2.44 4.79
C ARG A 133 17.49 -2.78 5.30
N ASN A 134 17.63 -2.81 6.61
CA ASN A 134 18.82 -3.29 7.29
C ASN A 134 18.45 -4.43 8.24
N PRO A 135 18.75 -5.70 7.90
CA PRO A 135 18.50 -6.85 8.76
C PRO A 135 19.64 -7.14 9.75
N THR A 136 20.60 -6.22 9.87
CA THR A 136 21.76 -6.34 10.76
C THR A 136 21.60 -5.40 11.93
N ILE A 137 21.89 -5.89 13.13
CA ILE A 137 21.89 -5.08 14.35
C ILE A 137 23.14 -4.20 14.31
N ALA A 138 22.96 -2.91 14.02
CA ALA A 138 24.03 -1.92 13.93
C ALA A 138 23.98 -0.96 15.13
N PRO A 139 25.11 -0.33 15.52
CA PRO A 139 25.11 0.70 16.57
C PRO A 139 24.26 1.92 16.23
N ASP A 140 24.17 2.27 14.94
CA ASP A 140 23.30 3.32 14.41
C ASP A 140 22.21 2.67 13.53
N PRO A 141 20.95 2.61 14.00
CA PRO A 141 19.86 1.96 13.28
C PRO A 141 19.41 2.72 12.02
N LEU A 142 19.86 3.97 11.85
CA LEU A 142 19.52 4.78 10.67
C LEU A 142 20.56 4.66 9.55
N SER A 143 21.64 3.90 9.78
CA SER A 143 22.75 3.75 8.84
C SER A 143 22.74 2.41 8.10
N GLY A 144 23.40 2.36 6.93
CA GLY A 144 23.55 1.12 6.15
C GLY A 144 22.26 0.60 5.52
N GLY A 145 22.20 -0.72 5.30
CA GLY A 145 21.08 -1.40 4.64
C GLY A 145 21.08 -1.32 3.11
N SER A 146 20.17 -2.07 2.49
CA SER A 146 19.91 -2.04 1.05
C SER A 146 18.69 -1.20 0.73
N ARG A 147 18.74 -0.42 -0.35
CA ARG A 147 17.60 0.35 -0.85
C ARG A 147 16.84 -0.41 -1.91
N GLU A 148 15.52 -0.35 -1.83
CA GLU A 148 14.61 -0.91 -2.80
C GLU A 148 13.66 0.16 -3.32
N GLU A 149 13.50 0.17 -4.62
CA GLU A 149 12.52 1.03 -5.27
C GLU A 149 11.14 0.39 -5.14
N ILE A 150 10.17 1.17 -4.65
CA ILE A 150 8.80 0.69 -4.40
C ILE A 150 7.84 1.25 -5.43
N ALA A 151 7.91 2.55 -5.70
CA ALA A 151 7.06 3.22 -6.68
C ALA A 151 7.77 4.43 -7.27
N ARG A 152 7.63 4.62 -8.59
CA ARG A 152 8.03 5.83 -9.31
C ARG A 152 6.82 6.73 -9.56
N GLY A 153 7.08 7.98 -9.98
CA GLY A 153 6.02 8.94 -10.26
C GLY A 153 5.25 9.34 -9.01
N VAL A 154 5.91 9.33 -7.85
CA VAL A 154 5.33 9.78 -6.59
C VAL A 154 5.32 11.31 -6.60
N ARG A 155 4.13 11.87 -6.42
CA ARG A 155 3.89 13.32 -6.28
C ARG A 155 3.70 13.74 -4.83
N GLY A 156 3.69 12.79 -3.91
CA GLY A 156 3.70 13.04 -2.48
C GLY A 156 3.56 11.76 -1.67
N LEU A 157 4.06 11.82 -0.45
CA LEU A 157 3.93 10.79 0.59
C LEU A 157 3.73 11.49 1.93
N ARG A 158 2.68 11.09 2.64
CA ARG A 158 2.37 11.58 3.98
C ARG A 158 2.10 10.44 4.92
N PHE A 159 2.61 10.56 6.14
CA PHE A 159 2.28 9.70 7.25
C PHE A 159 1.62 10.51 8.37
N GLN A 160 0.58 9.95 8.97
CA GLN A 160 -0.01 10.51 10.19
C GLN A 160 -0.13 9.39 11.23
N TYR A 161 0.02 9.75 12.49
CA TYR A 161 0.21 8.80 13.59
C TYR A 161 -0.88 9.01 14.63
N TYR A 162 -1.52 7.92 15.06
CA TYR A 162 -2.60 7.95 16.03
C TYR A 162 -2.13 7.40 17.37
N ASP A 163 -2.33 8.15 18.44
CA ASP A 163 -1.94 7.75 19.81
C ASP A 163 -3.07 7.04 20.59
N GLY A 164 -4.27 6.95 20.02
CA GLY A 164 -5.48 6.49 20.70
C GLY A 164 -6.50 7.59 20.97
N TYR A 165 -6.12 8.86 20.80
CA TYR A 165 -6.97 10.04 20.99
C TYR A 165 -6.93 10.96 19.77
N ASP A 166 -5.74 11.38 19.34
CA ASP A 166 -5.51 12.37 18.29
C ASP A 166 -4.52 11.88 17.22
N TRP A 167 -4.53 12.58 16.08
CA TRP A 167 -3.62 12.35 14.96
C TRP A 167 -2.50 13.38 14.93
N TYR A 168 -1.27 12.91 14.77
CA TYR A 168 -0.05 13.72 14.69
C TYR A 168 0.60 13.57 13.32
N ASP A 169 1.25 14.63 12.83
CA ASP A 169 2.02 14.61 11.57
C ASP A 169 3.48 14.17 11.78
N ASP A 170 3.95 14.16 13.03
CA ASP A 170 5.26 13.67 13.45
C ASP A 170 5.15 12.74 14.66
N TRP A 171 6.10 11.82 14.79
CA TRP A 171 6.16 10.85 15.87
C TRP A 171 7.60 10.58 16.31
N GLY A 172 7.80 10.45 17.62
CA GLY A 172 9.08 10.21 18.25
C GLY A 172 9.97 11.44 18.32
N ASP A 173 11.04 11.34 19.12
CA ASP A 173 12.01 12.41 19.26
C ASP A 173 13.11 12.34 18.19
N VAL A 174 12.80 12.85 17.01
CA VAL A 174 13.72 12.94 15.87
C VAL A 174 14.87 13.92 16.11
N THR A 175 14.69 14.91 16.99
CA THR A 175 15.57 16.09 17.10
C THR A 175 16.27 16.24 18.45
N GLY A 176 16.04 15.32 19.40
CA GLY A 176 16.50 15.48 20.79
C GLY A 176 15.70 16.52 21.59
N ARG A 177 14.50 16.91 21.10
CA ARG A 177 13.60 17.89 21.72
C ARG A 177 13.15 17.48 23.12
N ARG A 178 13.30 16.21 23.51
CA ARG A 178 13.10 15.75 24.89
C ARG A 178 13.91 16.55 25.91
N LYS A 179 15.04 17.16 25.50
CA LYS A 179 15.86 18.00 26.37
C LYS A 179 15.46 19.48 26.45
N GLU A 180 14.64 20.00 25.54
CA GLU A 180 14.36 21.44 25.46
C GLU A 180 13.02 21.86 26.09
N ARG A 181 12.08 20.93 26.26
CA ARG A 181 10.75 21.26 26.81
C ARG A 181 10.60 20.77 28.25
N ASP A 182 10.96 21.64 29.17
CA ASP A 182 10.69 21.58 30.61
C ASP A 182 9.20 21.90 30.90
N SER A 183 8.29 21.28 30.15
CA SER A 183 6.84 21.40 30.31
C SER A 183 6.31 20.14 30.98
N THR A 184 5.59 20.31 32.09
CA THR A 184 5.04 19.24 32.96
C THR A 184 4.06 18.26 32.29
N LEU A 185 3.85 18.37 30.98
CA LEU A 185 3.07 17.47 30.14
C LEU A 185 3.96 17.09 28.94
N GLU A 186 4.62 15.94 28.97
CA GLU A 186 5.26 15.38 27.78
C GLU A 186 4.17 15.03 26.76
N PRO A 187 4.23 15.53 25.50
CA PRO A 187 3.31 15.13 24.45
C PRO A 187 3.33 13.61 24.23
N ALA A 188 2.16 12.98 24.10
CA ALA A 188 2.01 11.54 23.96
C ALA A 188 2.75 10.95 22.73
N ASN A 189 3.04 11.77 21.72
CA ASN A 189 3.68 11.35 20.47
C ASN A 189 5.22 11.33 20.50
N LEU A 190 5.87 11.58 21.66
CA LEU A 190 7.35 11.59 21.75
C LEU A 190 7.98 10.22 22.02
N THR A 191 7.21 9.29 22.58
CA THR A 191 7.68 7.95 23.01
C THR A 191 6.60 6.92 22.73
N GLY A 192 6.96 5.63 22.68
CA GLY A 192 6.00 4.58 22.39
C GLY A 192 5.82 4.35 20.89
N MET A 193 5.02 3.33 20.60
CA MET A 193 4.55 3.01 19.24
C MET A 193 3.18 3.66 19.01
N PRO A 194 2.90 4.20 17.82
CA PRO A 194 1.56 4.68 17.49
C PRO A 194 0.57 3.49 17.42
N GLU A 195 -0.69 3.71 17.78
CA GLU A 195 -1.72 2.68 17.68
C GLU A 195 -2.15 2.45 16.21
N ALA A 196 -2.09 3.49 15.39
CA ALA A 196 -2.30 3.40 13.95
C ALA A 196 -1.48 4.42 13.17
N VAL A 197 -1.19 4.08 11.91
CA VAL A 197 -0.57 4.98 10.94
C VAL A 197 -1.46 5.11 9.73
N ARG A 198 -1.77 6.35 9.35
CA ARG A 198 -2.42 6.68 8.09
C ARG A 198 -1.33 6.96 7.07
N VAL A 199 -1.40 6.25 5.96
CA VAL A 199 -0.48 6.41 4.84
C VAL A 199 -1.27 7.03 3.70
N THR A 200 -0.83 8.18 3.22
CA THR A 200 -1.38 8.84 2.04
C THR A 200 -0.30 8.94 0.96
N LEU A 201 -0.60 8.38 -0.21
CA LEU A 201 0.30 8.32 -1.36
C LEU A 201 -0.35 9.04 -2.54
N TRP A 202 0.36 10.00 -3.11
CA TRP A 202 -0.03 10.69 -4.33
C TRP A 202 0.82 10.18 -5.49
N LEU A 203 0.19 9.68 -6.55
CA LEU A 203 0.87 9.21 -7.76
C LEU A 203 0.47 10.03 -8.97
N ASP A 204 1.42 10.20 -9.89
CA ASP A 204 1.14 10.69 -11.23
C ASP A 204 0.27 9.65 -11.97
N PRO A 205 -0.89 10.03 -12.54
CA PRO A 205 -1.71 9.14 -13.35
C PRO A 205 -1.01 8.65 -14.62
N ASN A 206 0.09 9.29 -15.03
CA ASN A 206 0.88 8.93 -16.21
C ASN A 206 2.39 9.03 -15.91
N PRO A 207 2.94 8.09 -15.11
CA PRO A 207 4.35 8.10 -14.77
C PRO A 207 5.21 7.89 -16.02
N PRO A 208 6.36 8.56 -16.14
CA PRO A 208 7.24 8.34 -17.28
C PRO A 208 7.80 6.91 -17.25
N PRO A 209 8.06 6.32 -18.43
CA PRO A 209 8.66 5.00 -18.50
C PRO A 209 10.07 4.99 -17.90
N ALA A 210 10.42 3.88 -17.24
CA ALA A 210 11.70 3.70 -16.57
C ALA A 210 12.88 3.95 -17.53
N GLY A 211 13.78 4.88 -17.17
CA GLY A 211 14.99 5.19 -17.93
C GLY A 211 14.83 6.16 -19.10
N ALA A 212 13.62 6.66 -19.39
CA ALA A 212 13.42 7.68 -20.41
C ALA A 212 13.64 9.08 -19.81
N GLY A 213 14.81 9.67 -20.05
CA GLY A 213 15.00 11.11 -19.87
C GLY A 213 14.12 11.86 -20.86
N HIS A 214 13.02 12.45 -20.39
CA HIS A 214 12.18 13.35 -21.18
C HIS A 214 11.98 14.64 -20.38
N PRO A 215 11.85 15.79 -21.07
CA PRO A 215 11.71 17.08 -20.40
C PRO A 215 10.48 17.08 -19.51
N ALA A 216 10.60 17.78 -18.37
CA ALA A 216 9.54 18.00 -17.40
C ALA A 216 8.22 18.25 -18.12
N ARG A 217 7.34 17.24 -18.10
CA ARG A 217 5.96 17.45 -18.49
C ARG A 217 5.31 18.07 -17.29
N ASP A 218 4.86 19.32 -17.43
CA ASP A 218 3.82 19.87 -16.58
C ASP A 218 2.55 19.04 -16.81
N THR A 219 2.46 17.85 -16.19
CA THR A 219 1.22 17.11 -16.09
C THR A 219 0.34 17.90 -15.13
N ASN A 220 -0.38 18.87 -15.68
CA ASN A 220 -1.40 19.68 -15.00
C ASN A 220 -2.63 18.84 -14.60
N GLU A 221 -2.58 17.52 -14.84
CA GLU A 221 -3.57 16.57 -14.32
C GLU A 221 -3.32 16.37 -12.81
N PRO A 222 -4.37 16.43 -11.98
CA PRO A 222 -4.22 16.23 -10.55
C PRO A 222 -3.69 14.82 -10.25
N PRO A 223 -2.84 14.66 -9.21
CA PRO A 223 -2.37 13.35 -8.80
C PRO A 223 -3.53 12.46 -8.33
N LEU A 224 -3.38 11.16 -8.54
CA LEU A 224 -4.25 10.15 -7.92
C LEU A 224 -3.86 10.00 -6.46
N VAL A 225 -4.85 10.08 -5.56
CA VAL A 225 -4.65 10.00 -4.11
C VAL A 225 -5.11 8.64 -3.60
N PHE A 226 -4.21 7.94 -2.91
CA PHE A 226 -4.47 6.66 -2.29
C PHE A 226 -4.22 6.77 -0.79
N GLN A 227 -5.15 6.28 0.01
CA GLN A 227 -5.05 6.36 1.46
C GLN A 227 -5.40 5.02 2.09
N THR A 228 -4.64 4.64 3.12
CA THR A 228 -4.94 3.50 3.98
C THR A 228 -4.62 3.84 5.43
N VAL A 229 -5.27 3.15 6.36
CA VAL A 229 -4.98 3.23 7.80
C VAL A 229 -4.56 1.85 8.27
N VAL A 230 -3.39 1.77 8.91
CA VAL A 230 -2.79 0.53 9.37
C VAL A 230 -2.70 0.58 10.89
N ARG A 231 -3.39 -0.34 11.57
CA ARG A 231 -3.25 -0.53 13.02
C ARG A 231 -1.97 -1.33 13.30
N LEU A 232 -1.21 -0.92 14.30
CA LEU A 232 -0.02 -1.64 14.75
C LEU A 232 -0.45 -2.72 15.75
N ASN A 233 -0.05 -3.97 15.52
CA ASN A 233 -0.49 -5.09 16.37
C ASN A 233 0.21 -5.12 17.73
N LEU A 234 1.35 -4.43 17.86
CA LEU A 234 2.19 -4.40 19.06
C LEU A 234 2.05 -3.10 19.87
N ALA A 235 1.07 -2.24 19.54
CA ALA A 235 0.72 -1.11 20.41
C ALA A 235 0.18 -1.69 21.72
N ASP A 236 0.93 -1.45 22.80
CA ASP A 236 0.80 -2.09 24.10
C ASP A 236 -0.64 -2.04 24.61
N ARG A 237 -1.39 -3.14 24.50
CA ARG A 237 -2.72 -3.24 25.10
C ARG A 237 -2.49 -3.53 26.57
N PRO A 238 -2.89 -2.65 27.52
CA PRO A 238 -2.76 -2.97 28.93
C PRO A 238 -3.47 -4.30 29.20
N PRO A 239 -2.86 -5.23 29.94
CA PRO A 239 -3.46 -6.52 30.22
C PRO A 239 -4.83 -6.29 30.87
N PRO A 240 -5.86 -7.09 30.53
CA PRO A 240 -7.15 -6.98 31.21
C PRO A 240 -6.92 -7.12 32.71
N PRO A 241 -7.61 -6.33 33.55
CA PRO A 241 -7.46 -6.44 34.99
C PRO A 241 -7.69 -7.89 35.37
N SER A 242 -6.70 -8.48 36.06
CA SER A 242 -6.80 -9.84 36.57
C SER A 242 -8.08 -9.91 37.40
N ALA A 243 -9.07 -10.62 36.90
CA ALA A 243 -10.25 -10.94 37.66
C ALA A 243 -9.76 -11.69 38.90
N GLY A 244 -9.76 -10.99 40.04
CA GLY A 244 -9.40 -11.54 41.33
C GLY A 244 -10.18 -12.83 41.51
N GLY A 245 -9.46 -13.94 41.63
CA GLY A 245 -10.03 -15.27 41.79
C GLY A 245 -10.91 -15.28 43.02
N ALA A 246 -12.22 -15.22 42.80
CA ALA A 246 -13.21 -15.50 43.80
C ALA A 246 -13.06 -16.98 44.20
N THR A 247 -12.69 -17.17 45.45
CA THR A 247 -12.64 -18.43 46.17
C THR A 247 -13.99 -19.13 46.05
N THR A 248 -14.05 -20.33 45.47
CA THR A 248 -15.19 -21.24 45.68
C THR A 248 -14.74 -22.70 45.74
N ASN A 249 -14.92 -23.23 46.96
CA ASN A 249 -15.30 -24.59 47.35
C ASN A 249 -14.49 -25.81 46.88
N ALA A 250 -13.77 -26.35 47.86
CA ALA A 250 -13.40 -27.76 47.96
C ALA A 250 -14.62 -28.68 47.87
N LEU A 251 -14.46 -29.77 47.11
CA LEU A 251 -15.28 -30.97 47.18
C LEU A 251 -14.42 -32.11 47.76
N PRO A 252 -14.94 -32.91 48.70
CA PRO A 252 -14.17 -33.94 49.39
C PRO A 252 -13.93 -35.17 48.50
N ALA A 253 -12.72 -35.71 48.55
CA ALA A 253 -12.34 -36.96 47.90
C ALA A 253 -13.17 -38.13 48.47
N THR A 254 -13.94 -38.79 47.62
CA THR A 254 -14.62 -40.04 47.93
C THR A 254 -13.72 -41.21 47.53
N SER A 255 -13.50 -42.11 48.48
CA SER A 255 -12.69 -43.32 48.41
C SER A 255 -13.22 -44.34 47.37
N GLN A 256 -12.31 -44.94 46.60
CA GLN A 256 -12.60 -46.12 45.78
C GLN A 256 -12.44 -47.41 46.61
N PRO A 257 -13.32 -48.42 46.43
CA PRO A 257 -13.08 -49.77 46.92
C PRO A 257 -12.34 -50.63 45.87
N VAL A 258 -11.38 -51.40 46.36
CA VAL A 258 -10.62 -52.44 45.66
C VAL A 258 -11.54 -53.63 45.33
N SER A 259 -11.46 -54.17 44.13
CA SER A 259 -12.02 -55.49 43.78
C SER A 259 -11.06 -56.20 42.83
N GLY A 260 -10.43 -57.27 43.33
CA GLY A 260 -9.54 -58.13 42.56
C GLY A 260 -10.30 -59.24 41.80
N PRO A 261 -9.69 -59.86 40.78
CA PRO A 261 -10.23 -61.06 40.15
C PRO A 261 -9.55 -62.34 40.66
N THR A 262 -10.35 -63.29 41.15
CA THR A 262 -10.07 -64.74 41.23
C THR A 262 -11.22 -65.42 40.47
N ALA A 263 -11.12 -66.54 39.77
CA ALA A 263 -10.17 -67.65 39.72
C ALA A 263 -10.19 -68.25 38.30
N GLY A 264 -9.12 -68.91 37.85
CA GLY A 264 -9.03 -70.39 37.84
C GLY A 264 -9.05 -70.87 36.38
N SER A 265 -8.43 -71.95 35.92
CA SER A 265 -7.66 -73.05 36.48
C SER A 265 -6.91 -73.71 35.31
N GLY A 266 -5.75 -74.33 35.53
CA GLY A 266 -5.13 -75.17 34.49
C GLY A 266 -3.83 -75.85 34.91
N SER A 267 -3.98 -76.95 35.65
CA SER A 267 -3.01 -78.06 35.91
C SER A 267 -1.84 -77.80 36.86
#